data_AF-A0A7C8F295-F1
#
_entry.id   AF-A0A7C8F295-F1
#
_cell.length_a   1.000
_cell.length_b   1.000
_cell.length_c   1.000
_cell.angle_alpha   90.00
_cell.angle_beta   90.00
_cell.angle_gamma   90.00
#
_symmetry.space_group_name_H-M   'P 1'
#
loop_
_entity.id
_entity.type
_entity.pdbx_description
1 polymer ?
#
loop_
_entity_poly.entity_id
_entity_poly.type
_entity_poly.pdbx_seq_one_letter_code
_entity_poly.pdbx_strand_id
1 'polypeptide(L)'
;MKSAMYIYRANRVEALLDSLVDVLLEPLASPLAPECIIVQSKGMATWLGMQLSGRFGVWANPDFPHPRQFVQRVLRATLGDEGDRVQRYSRERLAFVICALLDDCRNDPDFSPLTSYLGDGPLSKKLQLARQIAHLFDQYAVYRPEMILAWEEGDNRALGHDLAEDLWQPKLWRLVVEQLGCCSPARLMLRARQALAAGAIPFPHLLPTRVSLFGIDTLPTVYLGIMGELAQILPVHFHLFSPAEGYFGDIHSPTEAHRALARLPSGHDPADFYLEFGHPLLASMG
;
A
#
# COMPACT_ATOMS: atom_id res chain seq x y z
N MET A 1 -14.23 -11.47 -20.95
CA MET A 1 -14.85 -11.27 -19.61
C MET A 1 -15.34 -9.84 -19.38
N LYS A 2 -16.29 -9.61 -18.44
CA LYS A 2 -16.78 -8.26 -18.05
C LYS A 2 -15.84 -7.62 -17.02
N SER A 3 -15.76 -6.29 -17.01
CA SER A 3 -15.03 -5.54 -15.98
C SER A 3 -15.75 -5.68 -14.63
N ALA A 4 -15.10 -6.35 -13.69
CA ALA A 4 -15.55 -6.56 -12.32
C ALA A 4 -14.38 -7.02 -11.46
N MET A 5 -14.57 -6.95 -10.14
CA MET A 5 -13.67 -7.58 -9.17
C MET A 5 -14.19 -8.98 -8.85
N TYR A 6 -13.36 -9.98 -9.12
CA TYR A 6 -13.62 -11.38 -8.81
C TYR A 6 -12.76 -11.80 -7.62
N ILE A 7 -13.35 -12.40 -6.59
CA ILE A 7 -12.62 -12.86 -5.40
C ILE A 7 -12.76 -14.37 -5.30
N TYR A 8 -11.63 -15.07 -5.39
CA TYR A 8 -11.48 -16.52 -5.21
C TYR A 8 -10.85 -16.75 -3.85
N ARG A 9 -11.54 -17.50 -2.99
CA ARG A 9 -11.06 -17.80 -1.64
C ARG A 9 -10.81 -19.30 -1.53
N ALA A 10 -9.64 -19.67 -1.03
CA ALA A 10 -9.34 -21.07 -0.69
C ALA A 10 -8.32 -21.15 0.45
N ASN A 11 -8.38 -22.23 1.21
CA ASN A 11 -7.44 -22.53 2.29
C ASN A 11 -6.17 -23.28 1.82
N ARG A 12 -6.02 -23.44 0.50
CA ARG A 12 -4.89 -24.12 -0.14
C ARG A 12 -4.44 -23.34 -1.36
N VAL A 13 -3.14 -23.11 -1.44
CA VAL A 13 -2.54 -22.37 -2.56
C VAL A 13 -2.71 -23.13 -3.88
N GLU A 14 -2.74 -24.47 -3.86
CA GLU A 14 -2.98 -25.27 -5.07
C GLU A 14 -4.39 -25.06 -5.64
N ALA A 15 -5.40 -24.90 -4.78
CA ALA A 15 -6.77 -24.60 -5.22
C ALA A 15 -6.87 -23.18 -5.79
N LEU A 16 -6.14 -22.22 -5.21
CA LEU A 16 -6.02 -20.88 -5.79
C LEU A 16 -5.34 -20.93 -7.15
N LEU A 17 -4.29 -21.74 -7.30
CA LEU A 17 -3.62 -21.96 -8.58
C LEU A 17 -4.60 -22.52 -9.62
N ASP A 18 -5.44 -23.50 -9.26
CA ASP A 18 -6.46 -24.03 -10.18
C ASP A 18 -7.41 -22.91 -10.64
N SER A 19 -7.87 -22.05 -9.72
CA SER A 19 -8.72 -20.90 -10.09
C SER A 19 -8.00 -19.86 -10.97
N LEU A 20 -6.69 -19.68 -10.81
CA LEU A 20 -5.88 -18.84 -11.68
C LEU A 20 -5.75 -19.48 -13.07
N VAL A 21 -5.51 -20.79 -13.14
CA VAL A 21 -5.45 -21.54 -14.40
C VAL A 21 -6.76 -21.40 -15.17
N ASP A 22 -7.91 -21.51 -14.50
CA ASP A 22 -9.23 -21.34 -15.12
C ASP A 22 -9.39 -19.96 -15.76
N VAL A 23 -8.92 -18.89 -15.09
CA VAL A 23 -8.90 -17.54 -15.67
C VAL A 23 -7.99 -17.51 -16.91
N LEU A 24 -6.80 -18.11 -16.81
CA LEU A 24 -5.80 -18.11 -17.88
C LEU A 24 -6.18 -18.95 -19.11
N LEU A 25 -7.17 -19.85 -19.00
CA LEU A 25 -7.69 -20.62 -20.15
C LEU A 25 -8.37 -19.73 -21.20
N GLU A 26 -8.95 -18.58 -20.82
CA GLU A 26 -9.39 -17.56 -21.77
C GLU A 26 -8.15 -16.79 -22.25
N PRO A 27 -7.71 -16.91 -23.51
CA PRO A 27 -6.50 -16.25 -23.99
C PRO A 27 -6.68 -14.74 -24.11
N LEU A 28 -5.59 -13.98 -23.96
CA LEU A 28 -5.60 -12.55 -24.24
C LEU A 28 -5.83 -12.28 -25.74
N ALA A 29 -6.39 -11.09 -26.04
CA ALA A 29 -6.62 -10.67 -27.42
C ALA A 29 -5.32 -10.54 -28.24
N SER A 30 -4.21 -10.17 -27.59
CA SER A 30 -2.89 -10.11 -28.23
C SER A 30 -2.02 -11.27 -27.76
N PRO A 31 -1.48 -12.10 -28.67
CA PRO A 31 -0.60 -13.22 -28.31
C PRO A 31 0.72 -12.81 -27.64
N LEU A 32 1.13 -11.54 -27.78
CA LEU A 32 2.36 -11.01 -27.19
C LEU A 32 2.10 -10.15 -25.96
N ALA A 33 0.84 -9.96 -25.56
CA ALA A 33 0.54 -9.29 -24.30
C ALA A 33 0.97 -10.18 -23.13
N PRO A 34 1.70 -9.65 -22.14
CA PRO A 34 2.06 -10.43 -20.96
C PRO A 34 0.85 -10.64 -20.05
N GLU A 35 0.78 -11.81 -19.42
CA GLU A 35 -0.16 -12.06 -18.32
C GLU A 35 0.33 -11.35 -17.06
N CYS A 36 -0.49 -10.42 -16.54
CA CYS A 36 -0.14 -9.62 -15.37
C CYS A 36 -0.68 -10.27 -14.10
N ILE A 37 0.25 -10.82 -13.29
CA ILE A 37 -0.06 -11.49 -12.03
C ILE A 37 0.73 -10.81 -10.91
N ILE A 38 0.05 -9.99 -10.11
CA ILE A 38 0.64 -9.29 -8.97
C ILE A 38 0.97 -10.30 -7.87
N VAL A 39 2.23 -10.28 -7.42
CA VAL A 39 2.75 -11.15 -6.35
C VAL A 39 3.60 -10.37 -5.35
N GLN A 40 3.62 -10.79 -4.09
CA GLN A 40 4.39 -10.10 -3.04
C GLN A 40 5.87 -10.51 -2.96
N SER A 41 6.25 -11.66 -3.54
CA SER A 41 7.61 -12.17 -3.41
C SER A 41 8.15 -12.79 -4.69
N LYS A 42 9.48 -12.74 -4.85
CA LYS A 42 10.18 -13.45 -5.93
C LYS A 42 9.97 -14.96 -5.86
N GLY A 43 9.91 -15.52 -4.64
CA GLY A 43 9.63 -16.94 -4.43
C GLY A 43 8.27 -17.35 -4.98
N MET A 44 7.24 -16.54 -4.75
CA MET A 44 5.91 -16.77 -5.32
C MET A 44 5.93 -16.64 -6.85
N ALA A 45 6.62 -15.65 -7.41
CA ALA A 45 6.78 -15.50 -8.86
C ALA A 45 7.43 -16.75 -9.50
N THR A 46 8.52 -17.25 -8.89
CA THR A 46 9.22 -18.46 -9.34
C THR A 46 8.32 -19.69 -9.21
N TRP A 47 7.65 -19.86 -8.07
CA TRP A 47 6.75 -20.98 -7.84
C TRP A 47 5.61 -21.00 -8.86
N LEU A 48 4.93 -19.86 -9.07
CA LEU A 48 3.88 -19.73 -10.08
C LEU A 48 4.40 -20.03 -11.47
N GLY A 49 5.56 -19.49 -11.85
CA GLY A 49 6.15 -19.76 -13.16
C GLY A 49 6.40 -21.26 -13.38
N MET A 50 6.91 -21.96 -12.37
CA MET A 50 7.10 -23.42 -12.42
C MET A 50 5.76 -24.17 -12.53
N GLN A 51 4.79 -23.84 -11.68
CA GLN A 51 3.49 -24.51 -11.67
C GLN A 51 2.71 -24.30 -12.98
N LEU A 52 2.66 -23.06 -13.47
CA LEU A 52 2.00 -22.71 -14.73
C LEU A 52 2.70 -23.38 -15.92
N SER A 53 4.04 -23.46 -15.91
CA SER A 53 4.77 -24.20 -16.95
C SER A 53 4.41 -25.69 -16.96
N GLY A 54 4.21 -26.31 -15.79
CA GLY A 54 3.73 -27.69 -15.68
C GLY A 54 2.29 -27.89 -16.19
N ARG A 55 1.41 -26.90 -16.00
CA ARG A 55 -0.01 -26.97 -16.42
C ARG A 55 -0.21 -26.68 -17.91
N PHE A 56 0.50 -25.70 -18.46
CA PHE A 56 0.37 -25.27 -19.85
C PHE A 56 1.45 -25.86 -20.78
N GLY A 57 2.40 -26.62 -20.23
CA GLY A 57 3.57 -27.14 -20.94
C GLY A 57 4.68 -26.09 -21.14
N VAL A 58 4.30 -24.86 -21.49
CA VAL A 58 5.20 -23.70 -21.58
C VAL A 58 4.55 -22.51 -20.89
N TRP A 59 5.34 -21.77 -20.11
CA TRP A 59 4.93 -20.50 -19.52
C TRP A 59 5.94 -19.42 -19.90
N ALA A 60 5.52 -18.48 -20.73
CA ALA A 60 6.40 -17.46 -21.33
C ALA A 60 5.77 -16.07 -21.23
N ASN A 61 6.63 -15.06 -21.22
CA ASN A 61 6.25 -13.65 -21.12
C ASN A 61 5.35 -13.30 -19.90
N PRO A 62 5.57 -13.85 -18.68
CA PRO A 62 4.81 -13.40 -17.53
C PRO A 62 5.26 -12.02 -17.05
N ASP A 63 4.31 -11.23 -16.56
CA ASP A 63 4.57 -10.03 -15.80
C ASP A 63 4.16 -10.26 -14.34
N PHE A 64 5.15 -10.35 -13.45
CA PHE A 64 4.97 -10.59 -12.03
C PHE A 64 5.33 -9.35 -11.18
N PRO A 65 4.59 -8.23 -11.28
CA PRO A 65 4.94 -7.00 -10.57
C PRO A 65 4.62 -7.13 -9.07
N HIS A 66 5.41 -6.46 -8.25
CA HIS A 66 5.04 -6.21 -6.85
C HIS A 66 3.84 -5.22 -6.79
N PRO A 67 2.93 -5.29 -5.80
CA PRO A 67 1.80 -4.36 -5.69
C PRO A 67 2.17 -2.89 -5.85
N ARG A 68 3.24 -2.43 -5.18
CA ARG A 68 3.76 -1.06 -5.31
C ARG A 68 4.15 -0.70 -6.76
N GLN A 69 4.78 -1.60 -7.50
CA GLN A 69 5.18 -1.36 -8.89
C GLN A 69 3.96 -1.31 -9.81
N PHE A 70 2.97 -2.19 -9.57
CA PHE A 70 1.72 -2.14 -10.31
C PHE A 70 0.95 -0.83 -10.06
N VAL A 71 0.86 -0.37 -8.81
CA VAL A 71 0.26 0.93 -8.49
C VAL A 71 0.99 2.07 -9.19
N GLN A 72 2.33 2.07 -9.23
CA GLN A 72 3.09 3.06 -10.01
C GLN A 72 2.73 3.03 -11.50
N ARG A 73 2.53 1.85 -12.08
CA ARG A 73 2.05 1.71 -13.47
C ARG A 73 0.67 2.34 -13.66
N VAL A 74 -0.24 2.15 -12.70
CA VAL A 74 -1.57 2.79 -12.71
C VAL A 74 -1.46 4.31 -12.56
N LEU A 75 -0.59 4.82 -11.69
CA LEU A 75 -0.32 6.26 -11.56
C LEU A 75 0.17 6.84 -12.90
N ARG A 76 1.08 6.15 -13.59
CA ARG A 76 1.57 6.57 -14.90
C ARG A 76 0.48 6.51 -15.97
N ALA A 77 -0.35 5.48 -15.96
CA ALA A 77 -1.47 5.34 -16.90
C ALA A 77 -2.50 6.48 -16.79
N THR A 78 -2.72 6.96 -15.57
CA THR A 78 -3.75 7.96 -15.24
C THR A 78 -3.22 9.39 -15.24
N LEU A 79 -1.98 9.61 -14.78
CA LEU A 79 -1.40 10.95 -14.57
C LEU A 79 -0.18 11.25 -15.47
N GLY A 80 0.25 10.30 -16.31
CA GLY A 80 1.42 10.46 -17.18
C GLY A 80 2.71 10.74 -16.42
N ASP A 81 3.48 11.73 -16.90
CA ASP A 81 4.76 12.15 -16.31
C ASP A 81 4.62 12.61 -14.85
N GLU A 82 3.46 13.10 -14.42
CA GLU A 82 3.23 13.46 -13.02
C GLU A 82 3.22 12.21 -12.13
N GLY A 83 2.60 11.12 -12.60
CA GLY A 83 2.56 9.84 -11.90
C GLY A 83 3.96 9.23 -11.69
N ASP A 84 4.86 9.39 -12.66
CA ASP A 84 6.25 8.93 -12.56
C ASP A 84 7.07 9.68 -11.48
N ARG A 85 6.65 10.89 -11.09
CA ARG A 85 7.33 11.68 -10.04
C ARG A 85 7.24 11.03 -8.67
N VAL A 86 6.33 10.08 -8.45
CA VAL A 86 6.27 9.29 -7.21
C VAL A 86 7.61 8.59 -6.90
N GLN A 87 8.42 8.28 -7.92
CA GLN A 87 9.73 7.67 -7.76
C GLN A 87 10.75 8.60 -7.05
N ARG A 88 10.49 9.91 -7.02
CA ARG A 88 11.31 10.87 -6.25
C ARG A 88 11.24 10.62 -4.75
N TYR A 89 10.15 9.99 -4.29
CA TYR A 89 9.93 9.57 -2.90
C TYR A 89 10.51 8.18 -2.61
N SER A 90 11.55 7.74 -3.34
CA SER A 90 12.29 6.52 -2.95
C SER A 90 12.92 6.72 -1.57
N ARG A 91 13.00 5.64 -0.77
CA ARG A 91 13.53 5.71 0.60
C ARG A 91 14.94 6.28 0.64
N GLU A 92 15.77 5.92 -0.32
CA GLU A 92 17.14 6.39 -0.43
C GLU A 92 17.19 7.88 -0.71
N ARG A 93 16.40 8.37 -1.68
CA ARG A 93 16.32 9.81 -2.00
C ARG A 93 15.79 10.61 -0.83
N LEU A 94 14.72 10.14 -0.19
CA LEU A 94 14.16 10.77 1.01
C LEU A 94 15.19 10.87 2.13
N ALA A 95 15.97 9.82 2.38
CA ALA A 95 16.99 9.84 3.41
C ALA A 95 18.05 10.93 3.15
N PHE A 96 18.48 11.12 1.90
CA PHE A 96 19.44 12.20 1.57
C PHE A 96 18.81 13.59 1.67
N VAL A 97 17.59 13.77 1.17
CA VAL A 97 16.85 15.04 1.27
C VAL A 97 16.65 15.43 2.73
N ILE A 98 16.18 14.50 3.57
CA ILE A 98 15.98 14.73 4.99
C ILE A 98 17.32 15.02 5.68
N CYS A 99 18.40 14.29 5.35
CA CYS A 99 19.72 14.52 5.93
C CYS A 99 20.26 15.94 5.68
N ALA A 100 19.93 16.53 4.52
CA ALA A 100 20.26 17.92 4.20
C ALA A 100 19.34 18.89 4.96
N LEU A 101 18.02 18.70 4.89
CA LEU A 101 17.04 19.57 5.57
C LEU A 101 17.23 19.64 7.08
N LEU A 102 17.73 18.57 7.71
CA LEU A 102 18.02 18.54 9.14
C LEU A 102 19.09 19.57 9.56
N ASP A 103 19.99 20.00 8.67
CA ASP A 103 20.94 21.08 8.98
C ASP A 103 20.24 22.46 8.97
N ASP A 104 19.33 22.68 8.02
CA ASP A 104 18.58 23.93 7.88
C ASP A 104 17.57 24.13 9.03
N CYS A 105 17.04 23.04 9.58
CA CYS A 105 16.04 23.07 10.65
C CYS A 105 16.64 23.23 12.06
N ARG A 106 17.96 23.37 12.23
CA ARG A 106 18.61 23.36 13.55
C ARG A 106 18.19 24.51 14.48
N ASN A 107 17.84 25.65 13.91
CA ASN A 107 17.47 26.85 14.67
C ASN A 107 15.96 26.94 14.94
N ASP A 108 15.18 25.97 14.48
CA ASP A 108 13.74 25.99 14.57
C ASP A 108 13.27 25.28 15.86
N PRO A 109 12.50 25.96 16.74
CA PRO A 109 12.11 25.41 18.03
C PRO A 109 11.24 24.15 17.91
N ASP A 110 10.48 24.01 16.82
CA ASP A 110 9.63 22.84 16.59
C ASP A 110 10.48 21.57 16.40
N PHE A 111 11.73 21.72 15.95
CA PHE A 111 12.68 20.62 15.73
C PHE A 111 13.56 20.32 16.95
N SER A 112 13.28 20.94 18.10
CA SER A 112 14.07 20.77 19.33
C SER A 112 14.32 19.31 19.75
N PRO A 113 13.39 18.33 19.59
CA PRO A 113 13.69 16.94 19.90
C PRO A 113 14.77 16.35 18.99
N LEU A 114 14.75 16.70 17.69
CA LEU A 114 15.71 16.22 16.72
C LEU A 114 17.08 16.87 16.92
N THR A 115 17.12 18.17 17.19
CA THR A 115 18.38 18.90 17.42
C THR A 115 19.04 18.46 18.72
N SER A 116 18.26 18.26 19.79
CA SER A 116 18.76 17.70 21.05
C SER A 116 19.30 16.27 20.87
N TYR A 117 18.63 15.44 20.06
CA TYR A 117 19.13 14.09 19.78
C TYR A 117 20.42 14.12 18.94
N LEU A 118 20.49 14.98 17.93
CA LEU A 118 21.65 15.05 17.04
C LEU A 118 22.88 15.63 17.75
N GLY A 119 22.72 16.71 18.52
CA GLY A 119 23.83 17.44 19.15
C GLY A 119 24.96 17.73 18.16
N ASP A 120 26.21 17.65 18.63
CA ASP A 120 27.43 17.68 17.80
C ASP A 120 27.83 16.28 17.29
N GLY A 121 26.85 15.38 17.14
CA GLY A 121 27.08 14.00 16.74
C GLY A 121 27.65 13.86 15.31
N PRO A 122 28.27 12.71 15.00
CA PRO A 122 28.86 12.47 13.69
C PRO A 122 27.80 12.39 12.59
N LEU A 123 28.20 12.63 11.34
CA LEU A 123 27.35 12.53 10.14
C LEU A 123 26.62 11.17 10.03
N SER A 124 27.23 10.09 10.51
CA SER A 124 26.63 8.75 10.54
C SER A 124 25.35 8.69 11.37
N LYS A 125 25.29 9.39 12.52
CA LYS A 125 24.11 9.47 13.38
C LYS A 125 22.97 10.21 12.68
N LYS A 126 23.29 11.32 12.01
CA LYS A 126 22.33 12.10 11.22
C LYS A 126 21.76 11.29 10.06
N LEU A 127 22.62 10.60 9.31
CA LEU A 127 22.19 9.76 8.20
C LEU A 127 21.31 8.58 8.68
N GLN A 128 21.65 7.98 9.83
CA GLN A 128 20.82 6.93 10.44
C GLN A 128 19.43 7.45 10.80
N LEU A 129 19.34 8.61 11.44
CA LEU A 129 18.06 9.26 11.77
C LEU A 129 17.27 9.57 10.49
N ALA A 130 17.90 10.18 9.50
CA ALA A 130 17.26 10.52 8.24
C ALA A 130 16.70 9.28 7.51
N ARG A 131 17.40 8.13 7.58
CA ARG A 131 16.89 6.85 7.06
C ARG A 131 15.67 6.34 7.83
N GLN A 132 15.64 6.49 9.15
CA GLN A 132 14.49 6.10 9.97
C GLN A 132 13.28 6.97 9.66
N ILE A 133 13.47 8.29 9.56
CA ILE A 133 12.40 9.23 9.18
C ILE A 133 11.90 8.93 7.76
N ALA A 134 12.81 8.74 6.79
CA ALA A 134 12.46 8.37 5.43
C ALA A 134 11.64 7.07 5.37
N HIS A 135 11.97 6.09 6.21
CA HIS A 135 11.20 4.86 6.32
C HIS A 135 9.79 5.10 6.85
N LEU A 136 9.63 5.90 7.90
CA LEU A 136 8.32 6.26 8.45
C LEU A 136 7.48 7.03 7.44
N PHE A 137 8.05 8.01 6.75
CA PHE A 137 7.37 8.80 5.73
C PHE A 137 6.92 7.94 4.53
N ASP A 138 7.74 7.00 4.08
CA ASP A 138 7.35 6.01 3.05
C ASP A 138 6.16 5.15 3.51
N GLN A 139 6.12 4.76 4.79
CA GLN A 139 4.99 4.02 5.35
C GLN A 139 3.73 4.90 5.49
N TYR A 140 3.86 6.13 6.01
CA TYR A 140 2.74 7.05 6.21
C TYR A 140 2.03 7.37 4.90
N ALA A 141 2.79 7.59 3.83
CA ALA A 141 2.22 7.86 2.51
C ALA A 141 1.32 6.74 1.98
N VAL A 142 1.49 5.50 2.46
CA VAL A 142 0.74 4.31 2.01
C VAL A 142 -0.33 3.88 3.03
N TYR A 143 0.00 3.87 4.32
CA TYR A 143 -0.87 3.35 5.39
C TYR A 143 -1.65 4.43 6.14
N ARG A 144 -1.26 5.70 6.01
CA ARG A 144 -1.96 6.85 6.61
C ARG A 144 -2.05 8.03 5.61
N PRO A 145 -2.57 7.80 4.38
CA PRO A 145 -2.58 8.84 3.36
C PRO A 145 -3.38 10.07 3.80
N GLU A 146 -4.51 9.91 4.49
CA GLU A 146 -5.31 11.01 5.05
C GLU A 146 -4.52 11.92 6.00
N MET A 147 -3.64 11.35 6.83
CA MET A 147 -2.76 12.13 7.72
C MET A 147 -1.76 12.97 6.90
N ILE A 148 -1.15 12.38 5.88
CA ILE A 148 -0.23 13.07 4.96
C ILE A 148 -0.93 14.21 4.22
N LEU A 149 -2.15 13.99 3.73
CA LEU A 149 -2.94 15.00 3.04
C LEU A 149 -3.30 16.17 3.97
N ALA A 150 -3.67 15.87 5.21
CA ALA A 150 -3.97 16.90 6.23
C ALA A 150 -2.72 17.72 6.60
N TRP A 151 -1.55 17.08 6.71
CA TRP A 151 -0.28 17.79 6.95
C TRP A 151 0.07 18.77 5.83
N GLU A 152 -0.21 18.41 4.57
CA GLU A 152 -0.02 19.31 3.42
C GLU A 152 -0.97 20.51 3.47
N GLU A 153 -2.15 20.34 4.04
CA GLU A 153 -3.19 21.37 4.18
C GLU A 153 -2.99 22.25 5.44
N GLY A 154 -1.96 21.96 6.24
CA GLY A 154 -1.60 22.74 7.43
C GLY A 154 -2.24 22.23 8.73
N ASP A 155 -3.05 21.17 8.68
CA ASP A 155 -3.57 20.52 9.87
C ASP A 155 -2.52 19.56 10.46
N ASN A 156 -1.76 20.08 11.43
CA ASN A 156 -0.69 19.34 12.10
C ASN A 156 -1.20 18.32 13.14
N ARG A 157 -2.50 18.29 13.45
CA ARG A 157 -3.07 17.45 14.53
C ARG A 157 -3.96 16.31 14.01
N ALA A 158 -4.17 16.23 12.70
CA ALA A 158 -4.98 15.17 12.11
C ALA A 158 -4.44 13.78 12.46
N LEU A 159 -5.35 12.90 12.92
CA LEU A 159 -5.16 11.45 13.08
C LEU A 159 -3.97 11.01 13.96
N GLY A 160 -4.03 11.36 15.26
CA GLY A 160 -3.38 10.57 16.31
C GLY A 160 -2.07 11.11 16.90
N HIS A 161 -1.73 12.39 16.66
CA HIS A 161 -0.70 13.07 17.44
C HIS A 161 -1.36 13.85 18.60
N ASP A 162 -1.69 13.15 19.69
CA ASP A 162 -2.04 13.79 20.98
C ASP A 162 -0.82 14.42 21.67
N LEU A 163 0.38 14.14 21.16
CA LEU A 163 1.63 14.70 21.67
C LEU A 163 1.94 16.00 20.94
N ALA A 164 1.75 17.12 21.63
CA ALA A 164 2.14 18.46 21.18
C ALA A 164 3.63 18.58 20.79
N GLU A 165 4.45 17.57 21.12
CA GLU A 165 5.89 17.51 20.90
C GLU A 165 6.31 17.01 19.49
N ASP A 166 5.38 16.51 18.68
CA ASP A 166 5.68 15.92 17.35
C ASP A 166 5.41 16.86 16.16
N LEU A 167 5.28 18.17 16.38
CA LEU A 167 5.03 19.15 15.32
C LEU A 167 6.14 19.23 14.25
N TRP A 168 7.34 18.71 14.55
CA TRP A 168 8.42 18.62 13.58
C TRP A 168 8.10 17.71 12.40
N GLN A 169 7.31 16.64 12.57
CA GLN A 169 7.01 15.69 11.49
C GLN A 169 6.22 16.32 10.34
N PRO A 170 5.04 16.94 10.57
CA PRO A 170 4.29 17.59 9.50
C PRO A 170 5.08 18.74 8.87
N LYS A 171 5.86 19.48 9.67
CA LYS A 171 6.71 20.57 9.18
C LYS A 171 7.82 20.06 8.26
N LEU A 172 8.54 19.03 8.69
CA LEU A 172 9.59 18.38 7.89
C LEU A 172 9.00 17.76 6.61
N TRP A 173 7.81 17.15 6.69
CA TRP A 173 7.14 16.60 5.52
C TRP A 173 6.87 17.68 4.47
N ARG A 174 6.34 18.84 4.87
CA ARG A 174 6.12 19.97 3.95
C ARG A 174 7.41 20.45 3.30
N LEU A 175 8.50 20.57 4.06
CA LEU A 175 9.82 20.92 3.51
C LEU A 175 10.33 19.88 2.50
N VAL A 176 10.09 18.59 2.76
CA VAL A 176 10.44 17.51 1.81
C VAL A 176 9.64 17.65 0.52
N VAL A 177 8.32 17.88 0.60
CA VAL A 177 7.45 18.07 -0.57
C VAL A 177 7.90 19.27 -1.39
N GLU A 178 8.21 20.39 -0.73
CA GLU A 178 8.75 21.61 -1.36
C GLU A 178 10.08 21.33 -2.07
N GLN A 179 11.04 20.69 -1.37
CA GLN A 179 12.36 20.37 -1.91
C GLN A 179 12.30 19.40 -3.11
N LEU A 180 11.36 18.45 -3.10
CA LEU A 180 11.17 17.51 -4.21
C LEU A 180 10.40 18.11 -5.39
N GLY A 181 9.69 19.22 -5.18
CA GLY A 181 8.97 19.97 -6.21
C GLY A 181 7.90 19.15 -6.93
N CYS A 182 7.26 18.21 -6.23
CA CYS A 182 6.22 17.36 -6.80
C CYS A 182 5.22 16.87 -5.74
N CYS A 183 4.00 16.59 -6.19
CA CYS A 183 2.93 16.04 -5.35
C CYS A 183 3.40 14.80 -4.59
N SER A 184 2.95 14.65 -3.34
CA SER A 184 3.25 13.47 -2.54
C SER A 184 2.64 12.20 -3.12
N PRO A 185 3.16 11.01 -2.73
CA PRO A 185 2.55 9.75 -3.14
C PRO A 185 1.08 9.64 -2.74
N ALA A 186 0.71 10.12 -1.54
CA ALA A 186 -0.68 10.11 -1.08
C ALA A 186 -1.58 10.94 -2.00
N ARG A 187 -1.16 12.17 -2.36
CA ARG A 187 -1.89 13.04 -3.28
C ARG A 187 -1.98 12.46 -4.69
N LEU A 188 -0.89 11.88 -5.20
CA LEU A 188 -0.88 11.22 -6.50
C LEU A 188 -1.84 10.02 -6.54
N MET A 189 -1.85 9.18 -5.51
CA MET A 189 -2.78 8.05 -5.42
C MET A 189 -4.24 8.50 -5.35
N LEU A 190 -4.54 9.57 -4.59
CA LEU A 190 -5.88 10.16 -4.55
C LEU A 190 -6.32 10.65 -5.94
N ARG A 191 -5.47 11.41 -6.65
CA ARG A 191 -5.76 11.93 -7.99
C ARG A 191 -5.93 10.80 -9.01
N ALA A 192 -5.09 9.76 -8.96
CA ALA A 192 -5.22 8.60 -9.82
C ALA A 192 -6.54 7.85 -9.59
N ARG A 193 -6.95 7.67 -8.32
CA ARG A 193 -8.25 7.06 -7.98
C ARG A 193 -9.42 7.87 -8.56
N GLN A 194 -9.37 9.20 -8.42
CA GLN A 194 -10.36 10.10 -9.01
C GLN A 194 -10.38 10.03 -10.54
N ALA A 195 -9.21 9.96 -11.19
CA ALA A 195 -9.11 9.81 -12.64
C ALA A 195 -9.69 8.48 -13.12
N LEU A 196 -9.42 7.36 -12.42
CA LEU A 196 -10.02 6.06 -12.72
C LEU A 196 -11.55 6.09 -12.59
N ALA A 197 -12.07 6.65 -11.49
CA ALA A 197 -13.50 6.79 -11.26
C ALA A 197 -14.20 7.63 -12.36
N ALA A 198 -13.50 8.62 -12.91
CA ALA A 198 -13.96 9.43 -14.03
C ALA A 198 -13.76 8.78 -15.42
N GLY A 199 -13.13 7.60 -15.50
CA GLY A 199 -12.74 6.96 -16.76
C GLY A 199 -11.63 7.70 -17.53
N ALA A 200 -10.93 8.62 -16.88
CA ALA A 200 -9.88 9.45 -17.48
C ALA A 200 -8.54 8.73 -17.42
N ILE A 201 -8.29 7.85 -18.40
CA ILE A 201 -7.01 7.15 -18.54
C ILE A 201 -6.34 7.61 -19.86
N PRO A 202 -5.47 8.63 -19.83
CA PRO A 202 -4.81 9.13 -21.04
C PRO A 202 -3.85 8.11 -21.67
N PHE A 203 -3.29 7.18 -20.89
CA PHE A 203 -2.35 6.15 -21.38
C PHE A 203 -2.86 4.73 -21.08
N PRO A 204 -3.98 4.29 -21.68
CA PRO A 204 -4.61 3.01 -21.35
C PRO A 204 -3.78 1.80 -21.76
N HIS A 205 -2.89 1.97 -22.76
CA HIS A 205 -1.96 0.93 -23.22
C HIS A 205 -0.90 0.54 -22.17
N LEU A 206 -0.73 1.33 -21.11
CA LEU A 206 0.13 0.97 -19.98
C LEU A 206 -0.55 0.00 -19.00
N LEU A 207 -1.86 -0.16 -19.08
CA LEU A 207 -2.60 -1.11 -18.26
C LEU A 207 -2.70 -2.46 -19.00
N PRO A 208 -2.66 -3.58 -18.27
CA PRO A 208 -2.90 -4.88 -18.88
C PRO A 208 -4.38 -5.04 -19.26
N THR A 209 -4.70 -6.09 -20.01
CA THR A 209 -6.09 -6.44 -20.37
C THR A 209 -6.87 -7.07 -19.22
N ARG A 210 -6.17 -7.75 -18.31
CA ARG A 210 -6.67 -8.29 -17.03
C ARG A 210 -5.56 -8.30 -15.99
N VAL A 211 -5.93 -8.37 -14.72
CA VAL A 211 -4.98 -8.45 -13.60
C VAL A 211 -5.39 -9.56 -12.67
N SER A 212 -4.43 -10.39 -12.25
CA SER A 212 -4.62 -11.32 -11.14
C SER A 212 -3.74 -10.93 -9.97
N LEU A 213 -4.25 -10.98 -8.75
CA LEU A 213 -3.50 -10.81 -7.50
C LEU A 213 -3.43 -12.18 -6.84
N PHE A 214 -2.23 -12.72 -6.65
CA PHE A 214 -2.06 -14.10 -6.21
C PHE A 214 -1.26 -14.21 -4.93
N GLY A 215 -1.86 -14.82 -3.90
CA GLY A 215 -1.19 -15.08 -2.61
C GLY A 215 -0.77 -13.78 -1.92
N ILE A 216 -1.67 -12.79 -1.92
CA ILE A 216 -1.48 -11.50 -1.27
C ILE A 216 -2.30 -11.52 0.02
N ASP A 217 -1.64 -11.71 1.16
CA ASP A 217 -2.31 -11.85 2.45
C ASP A 217 -2.72 -10.49 3.04
N THR A 218 -2.00 -9.43 2.70
CA THR A 218 -2.28 -8.07 3.16
C THR A 218 -2.08 -7.07 2.02
N LEU A 219 -2.98 -6.10 1.90
CA LEU A 219 -2.87 -5.01 0.94
C LEU A 219 -3.28 -3.70 1.59
N PRO A 220 -2.49 -2.61 1.46
CA PRO A 220 -2.90 -1.30 1.95
C PRO A 220 -4.26 -0.86 1.40
N THR A 221 -5.08 -0.23 2.24
CA THR A 221 -6.43 0.24 1.86
C THR A 221 -6.41 1.13 0.62
N VAL A 222 -5.39 1.99 0.49
CA VAL A 222 -5.24 2.86 -0.69
C VAL A 222 -5.01 2.04 -1.98
N TYR A 223 -4.30 0.93 -1.90
CA TYR A 223 -4.10 0.04 -3.05
C TYR A 223 -5.39 -0.72 -3.38
N LEU A 224 -6.10 -1.22 -2.37
CA LEU A 224 -7.43 -1.83 -2.57
C LEU A 224 -8.40 -0.85 -3.22
N GLY A 225 -8.41 0.41 -2.79
CA GLY A 225 -9.22 1.47 -3.41
C GLY A 225 -8.89 1.67 -4.89
N ILE A 226 -7.60 1.70 -5.26
CA ILE A 226 -7.18 1.78 -6.66
C ILE A 226 -7.63 0.54 -7.46
N MET A 227 -7.48 -0.66 -6.90
CA MET A 227 -7.95 -1.89 -7.54
C MET A 227 -9.47 -1.92 -7.72
N GLY A 228 -10.21 -1.35 -6.76
CA GLY A 228 -11.66 -1.19 -6.83
C GLY A 228 -12.11 -0.33 -8.00
N GLU A 229 -11.48 0.84 -8.20
CA GLU A 229 -11.78 1.67 -9.37
C GLU A 229 -11.32 1.00 -10.67
N LEU A 230 -10.15 0.35 -10.65
CA LEU A 230 -9.61 -0.35 -11.82
C LEU A 230 -10.53 -1.50 -12.27
N ALA A 231 -11.19 -2.17 -11.34
CA ALA A 231 -12.13 -3.26 -11.61
C ALA A 231 -13.38 -2.81 -12.38
N GLN A 232 -13.70 -1.50 -12.39
CA GLN A 232 -14.76 -0.96 -13.24
C GLN A 232 -14.34 -0.89 -14.72
N ILE A 233 -13.04 -1.00 -14.99
CA ILE A 233 -12.44 -0.74 -16.30
C ILE A 233 -11.94 -2.05 -16.93
N LEU A 234 -11.30 -2.92 -16.12
CA LEU A 234 -10.79 -4.22 -16.56
C LEU A 234 -11.10 -5.32 -15.53
N PRO A 235 -11.06 -6.62 -15.91
CA PRO A 235 -11.22 -7.72 -14.97
C PRO A 235 -10.06 -7.78 -13.96
N VAL A 236 -10.40 -7.77 -12.67
CA VAL A 236 -9.44 -7.92 -11.56
C VAL A 236 -9.77 -9.17 -10.77
N HIS A 237 -8.82 -10.11 -10.68
CA HIS A 237 -8.97 -11.40 -10.00
C HIS A 237 -8.15 -11.45 -8.73
N PHE A 238 -8.79 -11.58 -7.57
CA PHE A 238 -8.11 -11.77 -6.28
C PHE A 238 -8.14 -13.24 -5.91
N HIS A 239 -6.98 -13.90 -5.95
CA HIS A 239 -6.79 -15.26 -5.45
C HIS A 239 -6.28 -15.19 -4.01
N LEU A 240 -7.23 -15.08 -3.08
CA LEU A 240 -7.00 -14.81 -1.67
C LEU A 240 -6.92 -16.11 -0.87
N PHE A 241 -5.80 -16.29 -0.17
CA PHE A 241 -5.69 -17.35 0.82
C PHE A 241 -6.61 -17.05 2.00
N SER A 242 -7.52 -17.98 2.29
CA SER A 242 -8.52 -17.85 3.35
C SER A 242 -8.46 -19.10 4.22
N PRO A 243 -7.94 -19.03 5.46
CA PRO A 243 -7.78 -20.19 6.34
C PRO A 243 -9.12 -20.83 6.74
N ALA A 244 -10.22 -20.08 6.66
CA ALA A 244 -11.57 -20.55 6.93
C ALA A 244 -12.54 -20.17 5.80
N GLU A 245 -13.62 -20.94 5.71
CA GLU A 245 -14.73 -20.70 4.77
C GLU A 245 -15.62 -19.52 5.23
N GLY A 246 -15.83 -19.40 6.55
CA GLY A 246 -16.58 -18.31 7.16
C GLY A 246 -15.88 -16.94 7.09
N TYR A 247 -16.60 -15.90 7.46
CA TYR A 247 -16.00 -14.61 7.76
C TYR A 247 -15.32 -14.68 9.13
N PHE A 248 -14.10 -14.16 9.24
CA PHE A 248 -13.29 -14.20 10.47
C PHE A 248 -12.55 -12.89 10.75
N GLY A 249 -12.82 -11.82 9.98
CA GLY A 249 -12.10 -10.55 10.08
C GLY A 249 -12.39 -9.75 11.36
N ASP A 250 -13.56 -9.97 11.97
CA ASP A 250 -13.94 -9.33 13.24
C ASP A 250 -13.56 -10.18 14.46
N ILE A 251 -12.82 -11.28 14.26
CA ILE A 251 -12.32 -12.08 15.37
C ILE A 251 -11.19 -11.31 16.03
N HIS A 252 -11.48 -10.71 17.18
CA HIS A 252 -10.48 -9.96 17.92
C HIS A 252 -9.55 -10.88 18.70
N SER A 253 -8.25 -10.58 18.69
CA SER A 253 -7.34 -11.18 19.66
C SER A 253 -7.72 -10.71 21.08
N PRO A 254 -7.42 -11.50 22.14
CA PRO A 254 -7.71 -11.11 23.52
C PRO A 254 -7.15 -9.72 23.88
N THR A 255 -5.99 -9.37 23.31
CA THR A 255 -5.31 -8.08 23.52
C THR A 255 -6.02 -6.93 22.80
N GLU A 256 -6.52 -7.15 21.58
CA GLU A 256 -7.26 -6.15 20.82
C GLU A 256 -8.64 -5.90 21.43
N ALA A 257 -9.32 -6.95 21.86
CA ALA A 257 -10.56 -6.83 22.62
C ALA A 257 -10.34 -6.00 23.90
N HIS A 258 -9.25 -6.24 24.63
CA HIS A 258 -8.91 -5.46 25.83
C HIS A 258 -8.63 -3.98 25.52
N ARG A 259 -7.94 -3.67 24.41
CA ARG A 259 -7.70 -2.29 23.96
C ARG A 259 -8.97 -1.61 23.46
N ALA A 260 -9.84 -2.34 22.76
CA ALA A 260 -11.11 -1.85 22.29
C ALA A 260 -11.99 -1.48 23.49
N LEU A 261 -12.10 -2.38 24.48
CA LEU A 261 -12.81 -2.14 25.74
C LEU A 261 -12.22 -0.96 26.53
N ALA A 262 -10.89 -0.81 26.58
CA ALA A 262 -10.23 0.30 27.27
C ALA A 262 -10.45 1.67 26.60
N ARG A 263 -10.86 1.70 25.33
CA ARG A 263 -11.19 2.93 24.58
C ARG A 263 -12.67 3.31 24.66
N LEU A 264 -13.50 2.51 25.33
CA LEU A 264 -14.92 2.79 25.45
C LEU A 264 -15.19 3.87 26.52
N PRO A 265 -16.08 4.83 26.24
CA PRO A 265 -16.59 5.74 27.26
C PRO A 265 -17.28 4.94 28.39
N SER A 266 -17.03 5.30 29.64
CA SER A 266 -17.59 4.61 30.80
C SER A 266 -19.13 4.57 30.74
N GLY A 267 -19.72 3.37 30.79
CA GLY A 267 -21.18 3.18 30.89
C GLY A 267 -21.87 2.37 29.78
N HIS A 268 -21.13 1.81 28.81
CA HIS A 268 -21.70 0.88 27.81
C HIS A 268 -21.46 -0.58 28.21
N ASP A 269 -22.43 -1.45 27.94
CA ASP A 269 -22.33 -2.89 28.22
C ASP A 269 -21.37 -3.55 27.20
N PRO A 270 -20.33 -4.29 27.63
CA PRO A 270 -19.44 -5.04 26.74
C PRO A 270 -20.17 -5.96 25.74
N ALA A 271 -21.39 -6.39 26.07
CA ALA A 271 -22.22 -7.22 25.19
C ALA A 271 -22.73 -6.49 23.93
N ASP A 272 -22.79 -5.15 23.93
CA ASP A 272 -23.28 -4.36 22.79
C ASP A 272 -22.30 -4.34 21.60
N PHE A 273 -21.05 -4.75 21.81
CA PHE A 273 -19.99 -4.65 20.80
C PHE A 273 -19.79 -5.90 19.96
N TYR A 274 -20.57 -6.97 20.19
CA TYR A 274 -20.49 -8.24 19.43
C TYR A 274 -19.05 -8.71 19.17
N LEU A 275 -18.15 -8.55 20.15
CA LEU A 275 -16.75 -8.99 20.00
C LEU A 275 -16.74 -10.52 19.91
N GLU A 276 -16.62 -11.06 18.70
CA GLU A 276 -16.51 -12.50 18.50
C GLU A 276 -15.14 -12.97 18.96
N PHE A 277 -15.10 -13.58 20.14
CA PHE A 277 -13.93 -14.29 20.64
C PHE A 277 -13.78 -15.60 19.85
N GLY A 278 -12.88 -15.62 18.88
CA GLY A 278 -12.63 -16.76 18.00
C GLY A 278 -11.23 -17.35 18.15
N HIS A 279 -10.90 -18.29 17.27
CA HIS A 279 -9.62 -19.01 17.34
C HIS A 279 -8.43 -18.05 17.16
N PRO A 280 -7.40 -18.07 18.02
CA PRO A 280 -6.30 -17.09 18.00
C PRO A 280 -5.57 -16.97 16.65
N LEU A 281 -5.44 -18.09 15.92
CA LEU A 281 -4.87 -18.07 14.57
C LEU A 281 -5.73 -17.31 13.56
N LEU A 282 -7.05 -17.41 13.65
CA LEU A 282 -7.95 -16.66 12.77
C LEU A 282 -7.91 -15.17 13.12
N ALA A 283 -7.86 -14.85 14.41
CA ALA A 283 -7.70 -13.47 14.88
C ALA A 283 -6.40 -12.82 14.34
N SER A 284 -5.30 -13.57 14.26
CA SER A 284 -4.03 -13.05 13.75
C SER A 284 -3.96 -12.91 12.23
N MET A 285 -4.95 -13.45 11.51
CA MET A 285 -5.02 -13.45 10.04
C MET A 285 -6.20 -12.62 9.51
N GLY A 286 -6.99 -12.01 10.40
CA GLY A 286 -8.10 -11.10 10.12
C GLY A 286 -7.65 -9.65 10.16
#